data_AF-A0A9D7ZML5-F1
#
_entry.id   AF-A0A9D7ZML5-F1
#
_cell.length_a   1.000
_cell.length_b   1.000
_cell.length_c   1.000
_cell.angle_alpha   90.00
_cell.angle_beta   90.00
_cell.angle_gamma   90.00
#
_symmetry.space_group_name_H-M   'P 1'
#
loop_
_entity.id
_entity.type
_entity.pdbx_description
1 polymer ?
#
loop_
_entity_poly.entity_id
_entity_poly.type
_entity_poly.pdbx_seq_one_letter_code
_entity_poly.pdbx_strand_id
1 'polypeptide(L)' 'LKEPRSTLSWHKDPEPRLHVPIITNLGCSMVIENVAKHLPADGNVTITNNTKYHNFFNGGEQARIHLVACLLEDPFN' A
#
# COMPACT_ATOMS: atom_id res chain seq x y z
N LEU A 1 11.09 4.02 -1.02
CA LEU A 1 11.40 2.67 -1.55
C LEU A 1 11.10 1.66 -0.45
N LYS A 2 10.48 0.51 -0.76
CA LYS A 2 10.38 -0.58 0.22
C LYS A 2 11.37 -1.68 -0.17
N GLU A 3 12.32 -1.94 0.72
CA GLU A 3 13.34 -2.96 0.51
C GLU A 3 12.75 -4.39 0.43
N PRO A 4 13.45 -5.33 -0.23
CA PRO A 4 13.13 -6.74 -0.15
C PRO A 4 12.99 -7.24 1.29
N ARG A 5 12.17 -8.26 1.49
CA ARG A 5 11.98 -8.97 2.78
C ARG A 5 11.76 -8.04 3.98
N SER A 6 10.92 -7.03 3.82
CA SER A 6 10.70 -6.01 4.85
C SER A 6 9.24 -5.60 4.99
N THR A 7 8.84 -5.18 6.20
CA THR A 7 7.48 -4.72 6.53
C THR A 7 7.48 -3.29 7.08
N LEU A 8 6.35 -2.60 6.98
CA LEU A 8 6.06 -1.41 7.79
C LEU A 8 5.47 -1.82 9.14
N SER A 9 5.44 -0.88 10.08
CA SER A 9 4.69 -1.02 11.33
C SER A 9 3.18 -1.16 11.06
N TRP A 10 2.46 -1.73 12.02
CA TRP A 10 1.00 -1.73 12.04
C TRP A 10 0.50 -0.40 12.60
N HIS A 11 -0.10 0.45 11.77
CA HIS A 11 -0.41 1.84 12.13
C HIS A 11 -1.66 2.36 11.42
N LYS A 12 -2.01 3.61 11.72
CA LYS A 12 -3.08 4.37 11.09
C LYS A 12 -2.50 5.68 10.56
N ASP A 13 -2.95 6.09 9.40
CA ASP A 13 -2.67 7.41 8.85
C ASP A 13 -3.82 8.38 9.20
N PRO A 14 -3.59 9.71 9.12
CA PRO A 14 -4.67 10.68 9.29
C PRO A 14 -5.60 10.75 8.06
N GLU A 15 -5.11 10.42 6.86
CA GLU A 15 -5.87 10.50 5.61
C GLU A 15 -5.83 9.19 4.79
N PRO A 16 -6.85 8.94 3.94
CA PRO A 16 -6.77 7.94 2.89
C PRO A 16 -5.61 8.17 1.92
N ARG A 17 -5.11 7.10 1.30
CA ARG A 17 -3.96 7.15 0.40
C ARG A 17 -4.32 6.68 -1.01
N LEU A 18 -3.75 7.36 -1.99
CA LEU A 18 -3.70 6.93 -3.38
C LEU A 18 -2.40 6.19 -3.61
N HIS A 19 -2.46 5.04 -4.27
CA HIS A 19 -1.29 4.25 -4.65
C HIS A 19 -1.26 4.01 -6.17
N VAL A 20 -0.13 4.36 -6.79
CA VAL A 20 0.20 3.96 -8.17
C VAL A 20 1.44 3.06 -8.13
N PRO A 21 1.28 1.73 -8.30
CA PRO A 21 2.40 0.81 -8.33
C PRO A 21 3.24 1.01 -9.59
N ILE A 22 4.55 1.20 -9.42
CA ILE A 22 5.52 1.33 -10.54
C ILE A 22 6.38 0.07 -10.65
N ILE A 23 6.88 -0.42 -9.52
CA ILE A 23 7.59 -1.71 -9.40
C ILE A 23 7.01 -2.45 -8.21
N THR A 24 6.52 -3.66 -8.43
CA THR A 24 5.88 -4.52 -7.42
C THR A 24 6.10 -5.99 -7.78
N ASN A 25 5.85 -6.91 -6.85
CA ASN A 25 5.94 -8.35 -7.07
C ASN A 25 4.88 -9.09 -6.24
N LEU A 26 4.63 -10.36 -6.53
CA LEU A 26 3.57 -11.14 -5.85
C LEU A 26 3.76 -11.27 -4.33
N GLY A 27 4.99 -11.09 -3.82
CA GLY A 27 5.27 -11.03 -2.38
C GLY A 27 4.93 -9.68 -1.73
N CYS A 28 4.50 -8.68 -2.49
CA CYS A 28 4.05 -7.39 -1.96
C CYS A 28 2.56 -7.44 -1.63
N SER A 29 2.17 -6.98 -0.44
CA SER A 29 0.76 -6.87 -0.05
C SER A 29 0.51 -5.69 0.87
N MET A 30 -0.60 -4.99 0.59
CA MET A 30 -1.23 -4.04 1.50
C MET A 30 -2.20 -4.82 2.38
N VAL A 31 -2.04 -4.71 3.69
CA VAL A 31 -2.95 -5.33 4.66
C VAL A 31 -3.69 -4.22 5.37
N ILE A 32 -5.02 -4.25 5.30
CA ILE A 32 -5.91 -3.32 6.02
C ILE A 32 -6.86 -4.18 6.84
N GLU A 33 -6.85 -4.00 8.15
CA GLU A 33 -7.57 -4.85 9.11
C GLU A 33 -7.25 -6.35 8.89
N ASN A 34 -8.21 -7.12 8.38
CA ASN A 34 -8.11 -8.56 8.14
C ASN A 34 -8.00 -8.92 6.65
N VAL A 35 -7.84 -7.93 5.75
CA VAL A 35 -7.79 -8.13 4.30
C VAL A 35 -6.39 -7.81 3.78
N ALA A 36 -5.78 -8.76 3.08
CA ALA A 36 -4.53 -8.58 2.37
C ALA A 36 -4.77 -8.56 0.86
N LYS A 37 -4.23 -7.55 0.15
CA LYS A 37 -4.32 -7.43 -1.30
C LYS A 37 -2.98 -7.06 -1.93
N HIS A 38 -2.64 -7.73 -3.02
CA HIS A 38 -1.58 -7.31 -3.92
C HIS A 38 -2.07 -6.16 -4.81
N LEU A 39 -1.22 -5.15 -5.01
CA LEU A 39 -1.48 -4.02 -5.91
C LEU A 39 -0.55 -4.14 -7.13
N PRO A 40 -1.07 -4.46 -8.33
CA PRO A 40 -0.26 -4.71 -9.53
C PRO A 40 0.25 -3.42 -10.18
N ALA A 41 1.40 -3.49 -10.85
CA ALA A 41 1.93 -2.39 -11.67
C ALA A 41 1.37 -2.46 -13.10
N ASP A 42 0.06 -2.24 -13.22
CA ASP A 42 -0.71 -2.35 -14.47
C ASP A 42 -1.21 -1.00 -15.01
N GLY A 43 -0.75 0.10 -14.41
CA GLY A 43 -1.17 1.46 -14.77
C GLY A 43 -2.45 1.93 -14.06
N ASN A 44 -3.11 1.07 -13.29
CA ASN A 44 -4.26 1.48 -12.50
C ASN A 44 -3.86 2.17 -11.19
N VAL A 45 -4.83 2.88 -10.63
CA VAL A 45 -4.72 3.56 -9.34
C VAL A 45 -5.59 2.83 -8.32
N THR A 46 -5.06 2.60 -7.12
CA THR A 46 -5.84 2.08 -6.00
C THR A 46 -5.92 3.12 -4.89
N ILE A 47 -7.13 3.38 -4.40
CA ILE A 47 -7.35 4.17 -3.18
C ILE A 47 -7.50 3.21 -2.02
N THR A 48 -6.75 3.44 -0.95
CA THR A 48 -6.77 2.62 0.26
C THR A 48 -7.23 3.45 1.45
N ASN A 49 -8.07 2.84 2.29
CA ASN A 49 -8.49 3.43 3.54
C ASN A 49 -7.40 3.23 4.60
N ASN A 50 -6.41 4.13 4.62
CA ASN A 50 -5.31 4.11 5.59
C ASN A 50 -5.69 4.72 6.95
N THR A 51 -6.91 5.27 7.09
CA THR A 51 -7.44 5.70 8.39
C THR A 51 -7.86 4.51 9.24
N LYS A 52 -7.89 3.30 8.66
CA LYS A 52 -7.94 2.01 9.37
C LYS A 52 -6.54 1.50 9.69
N TYR A 53 -6.47 0.57 10.65
CA TYR A 53 -5.21 -0.10 10.96
C TYR A 53 -4.72 -0.89 9.76
N HIS A 54 -3.47 -0.62 9.36
CA HIS A 54 -2.89 -1.20 8.17
C HIS A 54 -1.37 -1.37 8.31
N ASN A 55 -0.82 -2.18 7.40
CA ASN A 55 0.58 -2.14 7.05
C ASN A 55 0.75 -2.43 5.56
N PHE A 56 2.00 -2.34 5.14
CA PHE A 56 2.44 -2.87 3.86
C PHE A 56 3.73 -3.65 4.07
N PHE A 57 3.84 -4.80 3.42
CA PHE A 57 5.08 -5.57 3.39
C PHE A 57 5.49 -5.94 1.97
N ASN A 58 6.80 -6.13 1.79
CA ASN A 58 7.42 -6.69 0.61
C ASN A 58 8.16 -7.97 1.03
N GLY A 59 7.51 -9.12 0.83
CA GLY A 59 8.10 -10.44 1.06
C GLY A 59 8.97 -10.94 -0.08
N GLY A 60 9.02 -10.21 -1.20
CA GLY A 60 9.81 -10.56 -2.38
C GLY A 60 11.29 -10.20 -2.26
N GLU A 61 12.04 -10.55 -3.30
CA GLU A 61 13.49 -10.34 -3.39
C GLU A 61 13.87 -9.07 -4.16
N GLN A 62 12.87 -8.36 -4.70
CA GLN A 62 13.04 -7.14 -5.48
C GLN A 62 12.48 -5.95 -4.70
N ALA A 63 13.10 -4.77 -4.87
CA ALA A 63 12.61 -3.55 -4.27
C ALA A 63 11.23 -3.16 -4.86
N ARG A 64 10.41 -2.47 -4.06
CA ARG A 64 9.07 -2.03 -4.44
C ARG A 64 8.98 -0.51 -4.47
N ILE A 65 8.45 0.03 -5.55
CA ILE A 65 8.27 1.47 -5.80
C ILE A 65 6.80 1.74 -6.13
N HIS A 66 6.15 2.57 -5.32
CA HIS A 66 4.85 3.14 -5.61
C HIS A 66 4.94 4.66 -5.49
N LEU A 67 4.21 5.37 -6.34
CA LEU A 67 3.84 6.77 -6.06
C LEU A 67 2.67 6.75 -5.08
N VAL A 68 2.76 7.59 -4.06
CA VAL A 68 1.75 7.67 -2.99
C VAL A 68 1.39 9.12 -2.76
N ALA A 69 0.09 9.41 -2.59
CA ALA A 69 -0.42 10.74 -2.26
C ALA A 69 -1.51 10.66 -1.18
N CYS A 70 -1.63 11.70 -0.37
CA CYS A 70 -2.78 11.89 0.53
C CYS A 70 -4.00 12.29 -0.30
N LEU A 71 -5.18 11.74 0.00
CA LEU A 71 -6.43 12.34 -0.43
C LEU A 71 -6.90 13.35 0.62
N LEU A 72 -7.30 14.55 0.18
CA LEU A 72 -7.80 15.60 1.07
C LEU A 72 -9.26 15.36 1.47
N GLU A 73 -10.03 14.73 0.58
CA GLU A 73 -11.40 14.31 0.83
C GLU A 73 -11.41 12.81 1.14
N ASP A 74 -12.22 12.40 2.12
CA ASP A 74 -12.35 10.99 2.49
C ASP A 74 -13.42 10.30 1.62
N PRO A 75 -13.05 9.42 0.67
CA PRO A 75 -14.01 8.74 -0.18
C PRO A 75 -14.70 7.56 0.51
N PHE A 76 -14.38 7.29 1.79
CA PHE A 76 -14.93 6.18 2.57
C PHE A 76 -15.93 6.63 3.64
N ASN A 77 -16.22 7.93 3.77
CA ASN A 77 -17.25 8.50 4.65
C ASN A 77 -18.57 8.75 3.92
#